data_AF-A0A2A2HFX2-F1
#
_entry.id   AF-A0A2A2HFX2-F1
#
_cell.length_a   1.000
_cell.length_b   1.000
_cell.length_c   1.000
_cell.angle_alpha   90.00
_cell.angle_beta   90.00
_cell.angle_gamma   90.00
#
_symmetry.space_group_name_H-M   'P 1'
#
loop_
_entity.id
_entity.type
_entity.pdbx_description
1 polymer ?
#
loop_
_entity_poly.entity_id
_entity_poly.type
_entity_poly.pdbx_seq_one_letter_code
_entity_poly.pdbx_strand_id
1 'polypeptide(L)'
;MNSTIRKLASALAILIVTVIFLNSVFQFSYMIFPGINYIYQGIGVNIAPNLVTNIVFDFRGFDTLGEALILVSAVVTTMLVFGRGKVNLGGDDDE
;
A
#
# COMPACT_ATOMS: atom_id res chain seq x y z
N MET A 1 -5.44 19.22 -30.28
CA MET A 1 -4.24 19.73 -29.57
C MET A 1 -3.02 18.98 -30.07
N ASN A 2 -1.97 19.66 -30.55
CA ASN A 2 -0.81 19.01 -31.15
C ASN A 2 -0.08 18.11 -30.14
N SER A 3 0.41 16.95 -30.59
CA SER A 3 1.07 15.95 -29.74
C SER A 3 2.28 16.53 -28.99
N THR A 4 2.99 17.49 -29.59
CA THR A 4 4.09 18.25 -28.97
C THR A 4 3.64 19.09 -27.79
N ILE A 5 2.52 19.81 -27.93
CA ILE A 5 1.96 20.65 -26.85
C ILE A 5 1.54 19.75 -25.67
N ARG A 6 0.94 18.59 -25.95
CA ARG A 6 0.56 17.61 -24.92
C ARG A 6 1.77 17.07 -24.16
N LYS A 7 2.85 16.69 -24.87
CA LYS A 7 4.10 16.21 -24.26
C LYS A 7 4.77 17.27 -23.39
N LEU A 8 4.80 18.51 -23.88
CA LEU A 8 5.36 19.64 -23.15
C LEU A 8 4.57 19.93 -21.87
N ALA A 9 3.23 19.97 -21.97
CA ALA A 9 2.36 20.15 -20.81
C ALA A 9 2.53 19.04 -19.77
N SER A 10 2.62 17.77 -20.20
CA SER A 10 2.87 16.66 -19.27
C SER A 10 4.25 16.73 -18.60
N ALA A 11 5.29 17.14 -19.35
CA ALA A 11 6.63 17.28 -18.80
C ALA A 11 6.69 18.40 -17.74
N LEU A 12 6.03 19.54 -18.02
CA LEU A 12 5.90 20.63 -17.06
C LEU A 12 5.12 20.21 -15.81
N ALA A 13 4.00 19.49 -15.97
CA ALA A 13 3.22 18.99 -14.84
C ALA A 13 4.03 18.06 -13.94
N ILE A 14 4.77 17.10 -14.53
CA ILE A 14 5.65 16.20 -13.78
C ILE A 14 6.75 16.98 -13.06
N LEU A 15 7.36 17.95 -13.73
CA LEU A 15 8.42 18.78 -13.14
C LEU A 15 7.90 19.56 -11.93
N ILE A 16 6.72 20.18 -12.04
CA ILE A 16 6.09 20.92 -10.94
C ILE A 16 5.78 19.98 -9.77
N VAL A 17 5.15 18.84 -10.02
CA VAL A 17 4.85 17.84 -8.97
C VAL A 17 6.12 17.35 -8.29
N THR A 18 7.19 17.10 -9.06
CA THR A 18 8.48 16.67 -8.55
C THR A 18 9.10 17.72 -7.64
N VAL A 19 9.10 18.99 -8.05
CA VAL A 19 9.64 20.09 -7.24
C VAL A 19 8.87 20.23 -5.93
N ILE A 20 7.53 20.19 -5.98
CA ILE A 20 6.69 20.27 -4.78
C ILE A 20 6.98 19.09 -3.85
N PHE A 21 6.99 17.87 -4.39
CA PHE A 21 7.25 16.65 -3.63
C PHE A 21 8.62 16.69 -2.95
N LEU A 22 9.68 17.05 -3.69
CA LEU A 22 11.02 17.16 -3.13
C LEU A 22 11.09 18.22 -2.03
N ASN A 23 10.47 19.38 -2.24
CA ASN A 23 10.40 20.42 -1.21
C ASN A 23 9.68 19.90 0.05
N SER A 24 8.58 19.16 -0.09
CA SER A 24 7.89 18.52 1.04
C SER A 24 8.78 17.49 1.77
N VAL A 25 9.58 16.72 1.05
CA VAL A 25 10.55 15.77 1.65
C VAL A 25 11.64 16.51 2.42
N PHE A 26 12.19 17.59 1.88
CA PHE A 26 13.21 18.39 2.59
C PHE A 26 12.68 19.07 3.85
N GLN A 27 11.41 19.50 3.84
CA GLN A 27 10.76 20.12 5.00
C GLN A 27 10.10 19.12 5.94
N PHE A 28 10.25 17.81 5.69
CA PHE A 28 9.49 16.77 6.39
C PHE A 28 9.70 16.81 7.90
N SER A 29 10.94 17.01 8.37
CA SER A 29 11.26 17.01 9.81
C SER A 29 10.49 18.06 10.61
N TYR A 30 10.23 19.23 10.03
CA TYR A 30 9.47 20.31 10.69
C TYR A 30 7.95 20.06 10.67
N MET A 31 7.50 19.11 9.86
CA MET A 31 6.09 18.77 9.68
C MET A 31 5.65 17.58 10.57
N ILE A 32 6.59 16.91 11.26
CA ILE A 32 6.27 15.77 12.12
C ILE A 32 5.61 16.27 13.42
N PHE A 33 4.29 16.06 13.53
CA PHE A 33 3.57 16.19 14.80
C PHE A 33 3.53 14.83 15.51
N PRO A 34 4.16 14.67 16.69
CA PRO A 34 4.32 13.35 17.31
C PRO A 34 3.01 12.70 17.78
N GLY A 35 1.90 13.45 17.93
CA GLY A 35 0.56 12.91 18.15
C GLY A 35 0.48 11.79 19.21
N ILE A 36 -0.19 10.69 18.87
CA ILE A 36 -0.44 9.52 19.74
C ILE A 36 0.82 8.68 20.01
N ASN A 37 1.98 9.00 19.39
CA ASN A 37 3.21 8.22 19.54
C ASN A 37 3.69 8.07 20.99
N TYR A 38 3.43 9.07 21.85
CA TYR A 38 3.75 8.99 23.28
C TYR A 38 2.95 7.91 24.00
N ILE A 39 1.70 7.68 23.59
CA ILE A 39 0.84 6.64 24.15
C ILE A 39 1.33 5.26 23.70
N TYR A 40 1.66 5.11 22.42
CA TYR A 40 2.20 3.86 21.88
C TYR A 40 3.52 3.46 22.54
N GLN A 41 4.45 4.41 22.69
CA GLN A 41 5.73 4.14 23.37
C GLN A 41 5.56 3.90 24.87
N GLY A 42 4.62 4.59 25.54
CA GLY A 42 4.41 4.47 26.97
C GLY A 42 3.75 3.16 27.40
N ILE A 43 2.80 2.65 26.63
CA ILE A 43 2.06 1.42 26.93
C ILE A 43 2.66 0.22 26.19
N GLY A 44 3.11 0.43 24.95
CA GLY A 44 3.40 -0.65 24.03
C GLY A 44 4.57 -1.54 24.44
N VAL A 45 5.59 -0.98 25.08
CA VAL A 45 6.75 -1.74 25.61
C VAL A 45 6.39 -2.66 26.79
N ASN A 46 5.27 -2.41 27.47
CA ASN A 46 4.81 -3.23 28.59
C ASN A 46 4.02 -4.47 28.13
N ILE A 47 3.51 -4.46 26.89
CA ILE A 47 2.76 -5.58 26.30
C ILE A 47 3.75 -6.55 25.63
N ALA A 48 4.64 -6.02 24.79
CA ALA A 48 5.64 -6.79 24.06
C ALA A 48 6.89 -5.94 23.77
N PRO A 49 8.09 -6.56 23.71
CA PRO A 49 9.33 -5.83 23.47
C PRO A 49 9.43 -5.20 22.06
N ASN A 50 8.68 -5.73 21.08
CA ASN A 50 8.66 -5.19 19.73
C ASN A 50 7.52 -4.16 19.56
N LEU A 51 7.90 -2.89 19.61
CA LEU A 51 6.96 -1.77 19.48
C LEU A 51 6.25 -1.73 18.12
N VAL A 52 6.96 -2.05 17.02
CA VAL A 52 6.37 -2.00 15.67
C VAL A 52 5.27 -3.03 15.54
N THR A 53 5.54 -4.28 15.92
CA THR A 53 4.55 -5.37 15.91
C THR A 53 3.36 -5.03 16.80
N ASN A 54 3.61 -4.43 17.96
CA ASN A 54 2.53 -4.05 18.86
C ASN A 54 1.63 -2.95 18.27
N ILE A 55 2.21 -1.95 17.60
CA ILE A 55 1.42 -0.91 16.92
C ILE A 55 0.58 -1.50 15.79
N VAL A 56 1.16 -2.33 14.92
CA VAL A 56 0.42 -2.84 13.75
C VAL A 56 -0.61 -3.90 14.10
N PHE A 57 -0.36 -4.77 15.10
CA PHE A 57 -1.29 -5.85 15.45
C PHE A 57 -2.27 -5.51 16.57
N ASP A 58 -1.96 -4.56 17.46
CA ASP A 58 -2.85 -4.15 18.55
C ASP A 58 -3.54 -2.82 18.20
N PHE A 59 -2.80 -1.72 18.27
CA PHE A 59 -3.36 -0.37 18.10
C PHE A 59 -3.92 -0.08 16.70
N ARG A 60 -3.35 -0.68 15.66
CA ARG A 60 -3.77 -0.54 14.26
C ARG A 60 -4.14 -1.89 13.64
N GLY A 61 -4.62 -2.84 14.45
CA GLY A 61 -4.97 -4.18 13.99
C GLY A 61 -5.99 -4.22 12.84
N PHE A 62 -6.88 -3.23 12.75
CA PHE A 62 -7.83 -3.12 11.63
C PHE A 62 -7.15 -2.84 10.27
N ASP A 63 -6.05 -2.08 10.25
CA ASP A 63 -5.31 -1.81 9.02
C ASP A 63 -4.62 -3.10 8.53
N THR A 64 -4.00 -3.86 9.44
CA THR A 64 -3.37 -5.16 9.11
C THR A 64 -4.41 -6.24 8.76
N LEU A 65 -5.59 -6.24 9.38
CA LEU A 65 -6.71 -7.09 8.96
C LEU A 65 -7.13 -6.76 7.52
N GLY A 66 -7.20 -5.47 7.17
CA GLY A 66 -7.45 -5.00 5.81
C GLY A 66 -6.40 -5.48 4.81
N GLU A 67 -5.11 -5.38 5.16
CA GLU A 67 -4.00 -5.90 4.34
C GLU A 67 -4.16 -7.40 4.05
N ALA A 68 -4.47 -8.19 5.09
CA ALA A 68 -4.69 -9.63 4.94
C ALA A 68 -5.89 -9.94 4.02
N LEU A 69 -6.99 -9.20 4.16
CA LEU A 69 -8.17 -9.34 3.28
C LEU A 69 -7.85 -8.98 1.82
N ILE A 70 -7.06 -7.92 1.59
CA ILE A 70 -6.62 -7.55 0.25
C ILE A 70 -5.76 -8.65 -0.36
N LEU A 71 -4.83 -9.26 0.38
CA LEU A 71 -4.03 -10.38 -0.12
C LEU A 71 -4.89 -11.61 -0.48
N VAL A 72 -5.85 -11.98 0.39
CA VAL A 72 -6.77 -13.09 0.12
C VAL A 72 -7.60 -12.82 -1.13
N SER A 73 -8.19 -11.62 -1.24
CA SER A 73 -9.01 -11.25 -2.41
C SER A 73 -8.20 -11.23 -3.72
N ALA A 74 -6.95 -10.77 -3.67
CA ALA A 74 -6.05 -10.78 -4.83
C ALA A 74 -5.76 -12.22 -5.31
N VAL A 75 -5.49 -13.14 -4.38
CA VAL A 75 -5.24 -14.55 -4.70
C VAL A 75 -6.49 -15.21 -5.28
N VAL A 76 -7.65 -15.03 -4.63
CA VAL A 76 -8.93 -15.58 -5.10
C VAL A 76 -9.28 -15.04 -6.50
N THR A 77 -9.16 -13.73 -6.71
CA THR A 77 -9.43 -13.09 -8.01
C THR A 77 -8.50 -13.63 -9.10
N THR A 78 -7.20 -13.74 -8.81
CA THR A 78 -6.21 -14.30 -9.75
C THR A 78 -6.54 -15.75 -10.09
N MET A 79 -6.94 -16.56 -9.11
CA MET A 79 -7.36 -17.95 -9.32
C MET A 79 -8.65 -18.04 -10.15
N LEU A 80 -9.62 -17.16 -9.94
CA LEU A 80 -10.86 -17.17 -10.73
C LEU A 80 -10.61 -16.78 -12.19
N VAL A 81 -9.76 -15.77 -12.42
CA VAL A 81 -9.45 -15.27 -13.78
C VAL A 81 -8.56 -16.24 -14.56
N PHE A 82 -7.52 -16.79 -13.93
CA PHE A 82 -6.50 -17.59 -14.63
C PHE A 82 -6.50 -19.07 -14.27
N GLY A 83 -7.14 -19.48 -13.17
CA GLY A 83 -7.07 -20.84 -12.64
C GLY A 83 -7.84 -21.87 -13.45
N ARG A 84 -8.87 -21.47 -14.22
CA ARG A 84 -9.64 -22.41 -15.06
C ARG A 84 -8.92 -22.86 -16.33
N GLY A 85 -7.90 -22.14 -16.80
CA GLY A 85 -7.21 -22.45 -18.08
C GLY A 85 -5.90 -23.23 -17.95
N LYS A 86 -5.34 -23.38 -16.75
CA LYS A 86 -4.07 -24.08 -16.51
C LYS A 86 -4.19 -25.39 -15.74
N VAL A 87 -5.31 -25.60 -15.05
CA VAL A 87 -5.59 -26.86 -14.38
C VAL A 87 -6.48 -27.66 -15.33
N ASN A 88 -5.91 -28.65 -16.00
CA ASN A 88 -6.70 -29.64 -16.71
C ASN A 88 -7.46 -30.42 -15.62
N LEU A 89 -8.69 -30.01 -15.34
CA LEU A 89 -9.52 -30.54 -14.26
C LEU A 89 -10.03 -31.97 -14.56
N GLY A 90 -9.50 -32.63 -15.59
CA GLY A 90 -9.80 -34.02 -15.90
C GLY A 90 -11.28 -34.23 -16.22
N GLY A 91 -11.88 -33.28 -16.93
CA GLY A 91 -13.06 -33.61 -17.71
C GLY A 91 -12.54 -34.31 -18.95
N ASP A 92 -12.74 -35.62 -19.04
CA ASP A 92 -12.42 -36.37 -20.25
C ASP A 92 -13.14 -35.67 -21.42
N ASP A 93 -12.35 -35.19 -22.39
CA ASP A 93 -12.84 -34.70 -23.68
C ASP A 93 -13.26 -35.91 -24.54
N ASP A 94 -14.16 -36.74 -24.00
CA ASP A 94 -14.77 -37.87 -24.70
C ASP A 94 -16.22 -37.49 -25.06
N GLU A 95 -16.36 -36.77 -26.19
CA GLU A 95 -17.44 -36.81 -27.22
C GLU A 95 -17.53 -35.50 -28.03
#